data_AF-A0A420YYR9-F1
#
_entry.id   AF-A0A420YYR9-F1
#
_cell.length_a   1.000
_cell.length_b   1.000
_cell.length_c   1.000
_cell.angle_alpha   90.00
_cell.angle_beta   90.00
_cell.angle_gamma   90.00
#
_symmetry.space_group_name_H-M   'P 1'
#
loop_
_entity.id
_entity.type
_entity.pdbx_description
1 polymer ?
#
loop_
_entity_poly.entity_id
_entity_poly.type
_entity_poly.pdbx_seq_one_letter_code
_entity_poly.pdbx_strand_id
1 'polypeptide(L)'
;MKIKNIIILGCVALGIWGYRNYKNGGDPIGTVEELVQGEVSGFKSGFKEGLSAVSNAQNDDASLSTVDYPASVTDRLELPKLSREKGQYFVTHMVGESVNYSLEYDADKHHCRWVAFTFDEDNSRDVVGRMDTWMWDPKLPQSLSTEADFKGSGYSRGHMVASEDRVSSKEANKQTFYYSNVSPQLQSHNAGIWKHLEEKVRAWGRNNNMRKVLYVAKGGTIAEGQIEPKRLRGKIV
;
A
#
# COMPACT_ATOMS: atom_id res chain seq x y z
N MET A 1 6.05 -17.17 25.11
CA MET A 1 6.96 -16.48 24.17
C MET A 1 6.38 -15.10 23.88
N LYS A 2 6.93 -14.02 24.46
CA LYS A 2 6.37 -12.67 24.32
C LYS A 2 6.70 -12.13 22.91
N ILE A 3 5.68 -11.87 22.11
CA ILE A 3 5.77 -11.22 20.81
C ILE A 3 6.34 -9.81 21.06
N LYS A 4 7.63 -9.63 20.79
CA LYS A 4 8.30 -8.32 20.87
C LYS A 4 7.96 -7.55 19.59
N ASN A 5 7.14 -6.53 19.76
CA ASN A 5 6.94 -5.37 18.88
C ASN A 5 6.42 -5.69 17.47
N ILE A 6 5.09 -5.86 17.37
CA ILE A 6 4.37 -5.62 16.12
C ILE A 6 4.19 -4.10 16.05
N ILE A 7 4.94 -3.44 15.16
CA ILE A 7 4.67 -2.05 14.78
C ILE A 7 3.79 -2.15 13.53
N ILE A 8 2.53 -1.75 13.64
CA ILE A 8 1.65 -1.56 12.49
C ILE A 8 1.65 -0.07 12.20
N LEU A 9 2.31 0.32 11.11
CA LEU A 9 2.15 1.67 10.59
C LEU A 9 0.91 1.71 9.73
N GLY A 10 -0.21 2.10 10.35
CA GLY A 10 -1.40 2.57 9.64
C GLY A 10 -1.14 3.95 9.07
N CYS A 11 -0.41 4.07 7.96
CA CYS A 11 -0.28 5.34 7.24
C CYS A 11 -1.55 5.60 6.40
N VAL A 12 -2.70 5.61 7.06
CA VAL A 12 -3.98 6.07 6.49
C VAL A 12 -4.13 7.54 6.86
N ALA A 13 -3.28 8.44 6.35
CA ALA A 13 -3.53 9.89 6.49
C ALA A 13 -2.58 10.83 5.72
N LEU A 14 -1.77 10.40 4.75
CA LEU A 14 -0.97 11.35 3.96
C LEU A 14 -1.51 11.58 2.55
N GLY A 15 -2.82 11.46 2.37
CA GLY A 15 -3.53 12.06 1.24
C GLY A 15 -3.56 13.60 1.32
N ILE A 16 -4.61 14.21 0.76
CA ILE A 16 -4.80 15.67 0.68
C ILE A 16 -4.63 16.36 2.04
N TRP A 17 -5.05 15.73 3.15
CA TRP A 17 -4.93 16.29 4.50
C TRP A 17 -3.47 16.42 4.96
N GLY A 18 -2.66 15.37 4.79
CA GLY A 18 -1.23 15.40 5.13
C GLY A 18 -0.46 16.44 4.31
N TYR A 19 -0.77 16.56 3.02
CA TYR A 19 -0.16 17.58 2.15
C TYR A 19 -0.61 19.01 2.51
N ARG A 20 -1.88 19.21 2.88
CA ARG A 20 -2.39 20.52 3.33
C ARG A 20 -1.76 20.95 4.67
N ASN A 21 -1.62 20.03 5.63
CA ASN A 21 -0.92 20.31 6.89
C ASN A 21 0.57 20.63 6.66
N TYR A 22 1.25 19.87 5.81
CA TYR A 22 2.64 20.16 5.43
C TYR A 22 2.80 21.54 4.78
N LYS A 23 1.91 21.91 3.84
CA LYS A 23 1.91 23.26 3.22
C LYS A 23 1.68 24.40 4.22
N ASN A 24 0.98 24.13 5.32
CA ASN A 24 0.69 25.10 6.37
C ASN A 24 1.74 25.07 7.50
N GLY A 25 2.87 24.39 7.32
CA GLY A 25 3.99 24.36 8.27
C GLY A 25 3.84 23.34 9.41
N GLY A 26 2.85 22.45 9.36
CA GLY A 26 2.73 21.33 10.31
C GLY A 26 3.66 20.17 9.96
N ASP A 27 4.04 19.38 10.97
CA ASP A 27 4.79 18.13 10.80
C ASP A 27 3.86 16.91 10.93
N PRO A 28 3.23 16.45 9.83
CA PRO A 28 2.35 15.29 9.86
C PRO A 28 3.13 13.96 9.99
N ILE A 29 4.46 14.00 10.03
CA ILE A 29 5.32 12.83 10.25
C ILE A 29 5.67 12.68 11.73
N GLY A 30 5.80 13.77 12.48
CA GLY A 30 5.99 13.74 13.95
C GLY A 30 4.85 13.01 14.68
N THR A 31 3.60 13.16 14.24
CA THR A 31 2.45 12.41 14.79
C THR A 31 2.55 10.90 14.52
N VAL A 32 3.20 10.48 13.43
CA VAL A 32 3.47 9.07 13.14
C VAL A 32 4.57 8.53 14.07
N GLU A 33 5.57 9.33 14.42
CA GLU A 33 6.61 8.94 15.39
C GLU A 33 6.04 8.73 16.80
N GLU A 34 5.11 9.58 17.24
CA GLU A 34 4.38 9.41 18.50
C GLU A 34 3.53 8.12 18.50
N LEU A 35 2.91 7.77 17.38
CA LEU A 35 2.12 6.54 17.21
C LEU A 35 2.98 5.25 17.18
N VAL A 36 4.22 5.34 16.66
CA VAL A 36 5.17 4.22 16.67
C VAL A 36 5.79 4.00 18.06
N GLN A 37 5.88 5.07 18.87
CA GLN A 37 6.45 5.03 20.22
C GLN A 37 5.41 4.79 21.33
N GLY A 38 4.12 5.06 21.10
CA GLY A 38 3.03 4.87 22.06
C GLY A 38 2.13 3.67 21.74
N GLU A 39 1.92 2.75 22.69
CA GLU A 39 0.93 1.68 22.57
C GLU A 39 -0.51 2.26 22.51
N VAL A 40 -1.04 2.49 21.31
CA VAL A 40 -2.41 3.02 21.17
C VAL A 40 -3.45 1.90 21.28
N SER A 41 -4.15 1.86 22.42
CA SER A 41 -5.23 0.92 22.75
C SER A 41 -6.42 0.96 21.77
N GLY A 42 -6.69 2.10 21.14
CA GLY A 42 -7.77 2.27 20.15
C GLY A 42 -7.48 1.67 18.77
N PHE A 43 -6.21 1.47 18.41
CA PHE A 43 -5.83 0.82 17.15
C PHE A 43 -6.06 -0.71 17.21
N LYS A 44 -5.90 -1.31 18.40
CA LYS A 44 -6.09 -2.76 18.64
C LYS A 44 -7.56 -3.21 18.49
N SER A 45 -8.55 -2.33 18.69
CA SER A 45 -9.97 -2.74 18.63
C SER A 45 -10.48 -2.91 17.20
N GLY A 46 -10.20 -1.96 16.30
CA GLY A 46 -10.56 -2.07 14.87
C GLY A 46 -9.81 -3.21 14.16
N PHE A 47 -8.63 -3.57 14.67
CA PHE A 47 -7.81 -4.67 14.16
C PHE A 47 -8.36 -6.06 14.53
N LYS A 48 -8.86 -6.23 15.77
CA LYS A 48 -9.47 -7.49 16.22
C LYS A 48 -10.76 -7.85 15.48
N GLU A 49 -11.57 -6.86 15.11
CA GLU A 49 -12.80 -7.08 14.35
C GLU A 49 -12.51 -7.55 12.91
N GLY A 50 -11.41 -7.08 12.30
CA GLY A 50 -10.94 -7.53 10.99
C GLY A 50 -10.59 -9.02 10.94
N LEU A 51 -9.87 -9.52 11.95
CA LEU A 51 -9.50 -10.95 12.04
C LEU A 51 -10.72 -11.88 12.14
N SER A 52 -11.75 -11.48 12.90
CA SER A 52 -12.99 -12.28 13.02
C SER A 52 -13.85 -12.29 11.75
N ALA A 53 -13.65 -11.31 10.85
CA ALA A 53 -14.37 -11.22 9.59
C ALA A 53 -13.72 -12.06 8.48
N VAL A 54 -12.41 -12.32 8.56
CA VAL A 54 -11.68 -13.17 7.60
C VAL A 54 -12.03 -14.65 7.79
N SER A 55 -12.23 -15.11 9.03
CA SER A 55 -12.62 -16.50 9.32
C SER A 55 -14.06 -16.85 8.93
N ASN A 56 -14.93 -15.86 8.72
CA ASN A 56 -16.35 -16.05 8.38
C ASN A 56 -16.69 -15.70 6.92
N ALA A 57 -15.72 -15.26 6.11
CA ALA A 57 -15.93 -14.97 4.69
C ALA A 57 -15.72 -16.22 3.82
N GLN A 58 -16.14 -17.39 4.30
CA GLN A 58 -16.41 -18.52 3.42
C GLN A 58 -17.83 -18.36 2.87
N ASN A 59 -17.90 -18.20 1.54
CA ASN A 59 -19.00 -18.58 0.67
C ASN A 59 -20.33 -17.85 0.90
N ASP A 60 -20.76 -17.04 -0.08
CA ASP A 60 -22.19 -16.97 -0.50
C ASP A 60 -22.47 -15.92 -1.61
N ASP A 61 -21.50 -15.13 -2.09
CA ASP A 61 -21.74 -14.22 -3.23
C ASP A 61 -20.91 -14.62 -4.47
N ALA A 62 -21.60 -15.20 -5.44
CA ALA A 62 -21.09 -15.62 -6.75
C ALA A 62 -20.64 -14.48 -7.68
N SER A 63 -20.41 -13.26 -7.16
CA SER A 63 -19.87 -12.11 -7.90
C SER A 63 -18.44 -11.70 -7.52
N LEU A 64 -17.83 -12.39 -6.55
CA LEU A 64 -16.38 -12.39 -6.35
C LEU A 64 -15.77 -13.32 -7.41
N SER A 65 -15.04 -12.80 -8.39
CA SER A 65 -14.19 -13.64 -9.24
C SER A 65 -13.12 -14.26 -8.34
N THR A 66 -13.39 -15.49 -7.90
CA THR A 66 -12.52 -16.29 -7.04
C THR A 66 -11.25 -16.64 -7.81
N VAL A 67 -10.26 -15.76 -7.75
CA VAL A 67 -8.89 -16.27 -7.65
C VAL A 67 -8.83 -16.89 -6.27
N ASP A 68 -8.74 -18.22 -6.24
CA ASP A 68 -8.68 -19.04 -5.03
C ASP A 68 -7.44 -18.60 -4.21
N TYR A 69 -7.63 -17.63 -3.31
CA TYR A 69 -6.56 -17.11 -2.48
C TYR A 69 -6.37 -18.09 -1.33
N PRO A 70 -5.19 -18.74 -1.20
CA PRO A 70 -4.97 -19.65 -0.09
C PRO A 70 -5.10 -18.85 1.20
N ALA A 71 -6.01 -19.26 2.10
CA ALA A 71 -6.28 -18.64 3.41
C ALA A 71 -5.00 -18.21 4.17
N SER A 72 -3.90 -18.92 3.92
CA SER A 72 -2.55 -18.59 4.39
C SER A 72 -2.03 -17.17 4.08
N VAL A 73 -2.51 -16.46 3.05
CA VAL A 73 -1.98 -15.13 2.69
C VAL A 73 -2.65 -14.02 3.49
N THR A 74 -3.97 -14.11 3.68
CA THR A 74 -4.74 -13.18 4.52
C THR A 74 -4.44 -13.37 6.01
N ASP A 75 -4.04 -14.57 6.42
CA ASP A 75 -3.65 -14.87 7.81
C ASP A 75 -2.22 -14.42 8.16
N ARG A 76 -1.36 -14.15 7.15
CA ARG A 76 0.06 -13.79 7.33
C ARG A 76 0.32 -12.29 7.39
N LEU A 77 -0.63 -11.48 6.95
CA LEU A 77 -0.52 -10.02 6.94
C LEU A 77 -1.65 -9.43 7.77
N GLU A 78 -1.27 -8.48 8.62
CA GLU A 78 -2.21 -7.55 9.22
C GLU A 78 -2.75 -6.61 8.12
N LEU A 79 -3.76 -7.08 7.36
CA LEU A 79 -4.35 -6.37 6.22
C LEU A 79 -5.42 -5.37 6.64
N PRO A 80 -5.54 -4.22 5.95
CA PRO A 80 -6.74 -3.39 6.03
C PRO A 80 -7.99 -4.19 5.67
N LYS A 81 -9.14 -3.78 6.24
CA LYS A 81 -10.43 -4.41 5.94
C LYS A 81 -10.75 -4.33 4.45
N LEU A 82 -10.98 -5.47 3.82
CA LEU A 82 -11.43 -5.55 2.44
C LEU A 82 -12.79 -4.84 2.27
N SER A 83 -12.92 -4.10 1.19
CA SER A 83 -14.20 -3.67 0.66
C SER A 83 -15.03 -4.91 0.26
N ARG A 84 -16.33 -4.85 0.53
CA ARG A 84 -17.30 -5.87 0.09
C ARG A 84 -18.09 -5.41 -1.14
N GLU A 85 -17.66 -4.31 -1.76
CA GLU A 85 -18.28 -3.75 -2.94
C GLU A 85 -17.87 -4.54 -4.20
N LYS A 86 -18.74 -4.54 -5.21
CA LYS A 86 -18.42 -5.11 -6.52
C LYS A 86 -17.33 -4.27 -7.19
N GLY A 87 -16.52 -4.91 -8.05
CA GLY A 87 -15.45 -4.24 -8.79
C GLY A 87 -14.18 -3.98 -7.98
N GLN A 88 -14.04 -4.59 -6.80
CA GLN A 88 -12.85 -4.50 -5.95
C GLN A 88 -12.01 -5.78 -6.13
N TYR A 89 -10.72 -5.60 -6.43
CA TYR A 89 -9.78 -6.70 -6.65
C TYR A 89 -8.76 -6.74 -5.51
N PHE A 90 -8.81 -7.77 -4.68
CA PHE A 90 -7.68 -8.09 -3.81
C PHE A 90 -6.61 -8.78 -4.64
N VAL A 91 -5.36 -8.32 -4.58
CA VAL A 91 -4.23 -8.84 -5.37
C VAL A 91 -3.03 -9.01 -4.46
N THR A 92 -2.38 -10.17 -4.51
CA THR A 92 -1.10 -10.42 -3.83
C THR A 92 -0.01 -10.77 -4.82
N HIS A 93 1.11 -10.06 -4.79
CA HIS A 93 2.31 -10.40 -5.53
C HIS A 93 3.28 -11.19 -4.65
N MET A 94 3.82 -12.27 -5.20
CA MET A 94 4.72 -13.20 -4.51
C MET A 94 6.09 -13.18 -5.17
N VAL A 95 7.14 -13.45 -4.41
CA VAL A 95 8.46 -13.81 -4.92
C VAL A 95 8.82 -15.15 -4.30
N GLY A 96 8.82 -16.20 -5.13
CA GLY A 96 8.80 -17.58 -4.62
C GLY A 96 7.58 -17.82 -3.73
N GLU A 97 7.82 -18.28 -2.50
CA GLU A 97 6.77 -18.57 -1.50
C GLU A 97 6.47 -17.38 -0.57
N SER A 98 7.20 -16.28 -0.73
CA SER A 98 7.08 -15.10 0.14
C SER A 98 6.20 -14.03 -0.48
N VAL A 99 5.33 -13.42 0.32
CA VAL A 99 4.54 -12.27 -0.10
C VAL A 99 5.45 -11.06 -0.30
N ASN A 100 5.45 -10.49 -1.50
CA ASN A 100 6.11 -9.23 -1.78
C ASN A 100 5.23 -8.05 -1.34
N TYR A 101 4.00 -7.96 -1.82
CA TYR A 101 3.00 -7.05 -1.28
C TYR A 101 1.60 -7.48 -1.70
N SER A 102 0.60 -7.00 -0.98
CA SER A 102 -0.81 -7.12 -1.38
C SER A 102 -1.42 -5.74 -1.56
N LEU A 103 -2.49 -5.66 -2.35
CA LEU A 103 -3.28 -4.46 -2.52
C LEU A 103 -4.75 -4.80 -2.68
N GLU A 104 -5.59 -3.80 -2.47
CA GLU A 104 -6.97 -3.82 -2.93
C GLU A 104 -7.15 -2.73 -3.98
N TYR A 105 -7.61 -3.10 -5.16
CA TYR A 105 -7.78 -2.22 -6.32
C TYR A 105 -9.25 -1.94 -6.59
N ASP A 106 -9.60 -0.66 -6.67
CA ASP A 106 -10.94 -0.18 -7.01
C ASP A 106 -11.02 0.05 -8.52
N ALA A 107 -11.73 -0.84 -9.23
CA ALA A 107 -11.78 -0.80 -10.70
C ALA A 107 -12.56 0.39 -11.24
N ASP A 108 -13.54 0.91 -10.49
CA ASP A 108 -14.28 2.10 -10.90
C ASP A 108 -13.37 3.33 -10.82
N LYS A 109 -12.55 3.40 -9.76
CA LYS A 109 -11.60 4.50 -9.53
C LYS A 109 -10.23 4.29 -10.15
N HIS A 110 -9.98 3.14 -10.78
CA HIS A 110 -8.68 2.78 -11.36
C HIS A 110 -7.50 3.03 -10.40
N HIS A 111 -7.69 2.74 -9.12
CA HIS A 111 -6.76 3.14 -8.06
C HIS A 111 -6.75 2.13 -6.91
N CYS A 112 -5.60 1.91 -6.27
CA CYS A 112 -5.54 1.07 -5.08
C CYS A 112 -6.15 1.78 -3.86
N ARG A 113 -7.02 1.09 -3.13
CA ARG A 113 -7.56 1.55 -1.85
C ARG A 113 -6.45 1.59 -0.80
N TRP A 114 -5.65 0.54 -0.79
CA TRP A 114 -4.48 0.39 0.05
C TRP A 114 -3.53 -0.65 -0.55
N VAL A 115 -2.28 -0.57 -0.12
CA VAL A 115 -1.25 -1.60 -0.27
C VAL A 115 -0.79 -2.01 1.13
N ALA A 116 -0.45 -3.28 1.29
CA ALA A 116 0.01 -3.84 2.54
C ALA A 116 1.22 -4.76 2.30
N PHE A 117 2.26 -4.60 3.10
CA PHE A 117 3.52 -5.29 2.91
C PHE A 117 4.35 -5.31 4.20
N THR A 118 5.35 -6.19 4.28
CA THR A 118 6.22 -6.30 5.46
C THR A 118 7.66 -5.91 5.19
N PHE A 119 8.37 -5.50 6.23
CA PHE A 119 9.82 -5.63 6.29
C PHE A 119 10.21 -6.71 7.30
N ASP A 120 11.01 -7.68 6.88
CA ASP A 120 11.63 -8.73 7.70
C ASP A 120 13.12 -8.85 7.37
N GLU A 121 13.81 -9.91 7.81
CA GLU A 121 15.23 -10.11 7.54
C GLU A 121 15.51 -10.35 6.04
N ASP A 122 14.60 -11.00 5.33
CA ASP A 122 14.81 -11.44 3.95
C ASP A 122 14.44 -10.36 2.94
N ASN A 123 13.28 -9.73 3.11
CA ASN A 123 12.71 -8.81 2.14
C ASN A 123 13.18 -7.35 2.30
N SER A 124 13.93 -7.05 3.38
CA SER A 124 14.52 -5.72 3.63
C SER A 124 15.95 -5.56 3.15
N ARG A 125 16.56 -6.64 2.62
CA ARG A 125 17.91 -6.62 2.06
C ARG A 125 18.01 -5.64 0.90
N ASP A 126 19.15 -4.98 0.81
CA ASP A 126 19.47 -3.99 -0.23
C ASP A 126 20.52 -4.57 -1.17
N VAL A 127 20.07 -5.31 -2.20
CA VAL A 127 20.96 -6.10 -3.08
C VAL A 127 20.81 -5.78 -4.56
N VAL A 128 19.74 -5.07 -4.94
CA VAL A 128 19.53 -4.60 -6.32
C VAL A 128 19.16 -3.12 -6.35
N GLY A 129 19.42 -2.46 -7.46
CA GLY A 129 18.91 -1.12 -7.70
C GLY A 129 17.51 -1.13 -8.32
N ARG A 130 16.94 0.07 -8.41
CA ARG A 130 15.71 0.39 -9.15
C ARG A 130 15.72 -0.17 -10.58
N MET A 131 14.64 -0.83 -10.98
CA MET A 131 14.55 -1.52 -12.28
C MET A 131 13.84 -0.71 -13.39
N ASP A 132 12.98 0.27 -13.05
CA ASP A 132 12.23 1.10 -14.00
C ASP A 132 11.41 0.34 -15.07
N THR A 133 10.92 -0.86 -14.71
CA THR A 133 10.16 -1.76 -15.59
C THR A 133 8.66 -1.53 -15.52
N TRP A 134 8.21 -0.34 -15.91
CA TRP A 134 6.79 0.04 -15.92
C TRP A 134 5.97 -0.89 -16.82
N MET A 135 4.90 -1.48 -16.28
CA MET A 135 4.00 -2.33 -17.05
C MET A 135 2.63 -2.47 -16.37
N TRP A 136 1.63 -2.91 -17.13
CA TRP A 136 0.34 -3.33 -16.58
C TRP A 136 0.51 -4.51 -15.60
N ASP A 137 -0.38 -4.58 -14.62
CA ASP A 137 -0.44 -5.68 -13.65
C ASP A 137 -1.09 -6.92 -14.26
N PRO A 138 -0.37 -8.03 -14.47
CA PRO A 138 -0.92 -9.24 -15.05
C PRO A 138 -2.01 -9.92 -14.22
N LYS A 139 -2.23 -9.50 -12.97
CA LYS A 139 -3.27 -10.02 -12.08
C LYS A 139 -4.60 -9.26 -12.16
N LEU A 140 -4.66 -8.16 -12.91
CA LEU A 140 -5.88 -7.39 -13.17
C LEU A 140 -6.26 -7.47 -14.64
N PRO A 141 -7.54 -7.36 -15.04
CA PRO A 141 -7.89 -7.27 -16.46
C PRO A 141 -7.14 -6.15 -17.21
N GLN A 142 -6.70 -6.41 -18.45
CA GLN A 142 -5.99 -5.42 -19.29
C GLN A 142 -6.80 -4.13 -19.50
N SER A 143 -8.13 -4.22 -19.47
CA SER A 143 -9.05 -3.08 -19.58
C SER A 143 -8.91 -2.07 -18.44
N LEU A 144 -8.32 -2.46 -17.30
CA LEU A 144 -8.06 -1.59 -16.15
C LEU A 144 -6.68 -0.91 -16.22
N SER A 145 -5.89 -1.13 -17.27
CA SER A 145 -4.58 -0.48 -17.39
C SER A 145 -4.69 1.04 -17.42
N THR A 146 -3.87 1.70 -16.59
CA THR A 146 -3.75 3.17 -16.50
C THR A 146 -2.47 3.70 -17.15
N GLU A 147 -1.70 2.85 -17.83
CA GLU A 147 -0.40 3.21 -18.43
C GLU A 147 -0.50 4.45 -19.32
N ALA A 148 -1.49 4.47 -20.21
CA ALA A 148 -1.66 5.54 -21.17
C ALA A 148 -1.98 6.89 -20.52
N ASP A 149 -2.51 6.90 -19.29
CA ASP A 149 -3.09 8.08 -18.65
C ASP A 149 -2.04 9.08 -18.18
N PHE A 150 -0.84 8.62 -17.81
CA PHE A 150 0.21 9.47 -17.23
C PHE A 150 0.86 10.41 -18.25
N LYS A 151 1.04 9.97 -19.50
CA LYS A 151 1.75 10.75 -20.53
C LYS A 151 1.00 12.06 -20.82
N GLY A 152 1.67 13.19 -20.55
CA GLY A 152 1.11 14.53 -20.77
C GLY A 152 0.12 15.01 -19.71
N SER A 153 -0.09 14.26 -18.63
CA SER A 153 -1.08 14.60 -17.59
C SER A 153 -0.63 15.70 -16.61
N GLY A 154 0.68 15.87 -16.46
CA GLY A 154 1.29 16.68 -15.41
C GLY A 154 1.35 16.00 -14.03
N TYR A 155 0.94 14.73 -13.93
CA TYR A 155 1.08 13.89 -12.74
C TYR A 155 2.24 12.90 -12.88
N SER A 156 2.83 12.58 -11.74
CA SER A 156 3.87 11.56 -11.62
C SER A 156 3.27 10.20 -11.31
N ARG A 157 3.97 9.15 -11.72
CA ARG A 157 3.69 7.76 -11.34
C ARG A 157 4.15 7.52 -9.90
N GLY A 158 3.35 7.95 -8.94
CA GLY A 158 3.63 7.82 -7.51
C GLY A 158 3.49 6.37 -7.08
N HIS A 159 4.55 5.79 -6.52
CA HIS A 159 4.51 4.42 -6.02
C HIS A 159 3.76 4.37 -4.68
N MET A 160 2.98 3.32 -4.47
CA MET A 160 2.40 3.03 -3.15
C MET A 160 3.33 2.14 -2.33
N VAL A 161 3.85 1.06 -2.92
CA VAL A 161 5.05 0.36 -2.47
C VAL A 161 6.24 0.90 -3.25
N ALA A 162 7.16 1.58 -2.58
CA ALA A 162 8.31 2.21 -3.23
C ALA A 162 9.25 1.15 -3.81
N SER A 163 9.90 1.47 -4.94
CA SER A 163 10.97 0.62 -5.49
C SER A 163 12.04 0.30 -4.44
N GLU A 164 12.50 1.31 -3.69
CA GLU A 164 13.53 1.16 -2.66
C GLU A 164 13.08 0.34 -1.43
N ASP A 165 11.78 0.12 -1.26
CA ASP A 165 11.27 -0.77 -0.20
C ASP A 165 11.42 -2.25 -0.62
N ARG A 166 11.57 -2.54 -1.92
CA ARG A 166 11.63 -3.88 -2.53
C ARG A 166 12.87 -4.08 -3.39
N VAL A 167 14.04 -4.04 -2.75
CA VAL A 167 15.37 -4.23 -3.38
C VAL A 167 16.07 -5.53 -2.95
N SER A 168 15.31 -6.48 -2.40
CA SER A 168 15.80 -7.81 -2.00
C SER A 168 16.03 -8.76 -3.19
N SER A 169 15.38 -8.49 -4.33
CA SER A 169 15.58 -9.20 -5.58
C SER A 169 15.08 -8.38 -6.78
N LYS A 170 15.56 -8.70 -7.99
CA LYS A 170 15.07 -8.06 -9.22
C LYS A 170 13.57 -8.29 -9.42
N GLU A 171 13.06 -9.47 -9.07
CA GLU A 171 11.63 -9.79 -9.20
C GLU A 171 10.78 -8.95 -8.26
N ALA A 172 11.16 -8.86 -6.98
CA ALA A 172 10.47 -8.02 -6.00
C ALA A 172 10.38 -6.56 -6.45
N ASN A 173 11.50 -6.02 -6.98
CA ASN A 173 11.55 -4.66 -7.46
C ASN A 173 10.69 -4.43 -8.69
N LYS A 174 10.78 -5.32 -9.70
CA LYS A 174 9.95 -5.22 -10.92
C LYS A 174 8.46 -5.15 -10.61
N GLN A 175 8.00 -5.91 -9.62
CA GLN A 175 6.59 -5.92 -9.22
C GLN A 175 6.13 -4.56 -8.66
N THR A 176 6.99 -3.68 -8.14
CA THR A 176 6.56 -2.35 -7.68
C THR A 176 6.22 -1.40 -8.84
N PHE A 177 6.60 -1.75 -10.06
CA PHE A 177 6.36 -0.96 -11.27
C PHE A 177 5.05 -1.29 -11.98
N TYR A 178 4.22 -2.15 -11.39
CA TYR A 178 2.87 -2.40 -11.87
C TYR A 178 1.99 -1.18 -11.66
N TYR A 179 1.23 -0.79 -12.69
CA TYR A 179 0.32 0.35 -12.62
C TYR A 179 -0.81 0.21 -11.57
N SER A 180 -1.09 -1.01 -11.09
CA SER A 180 -1.97 -1.25 -9.93
C SER A 180 -1.40 -0.70 -8.61
N ASN A 181 -0.08 -0.59 -8.49
CA ASN A 181 0.67 -0.02 -7.37
C ASN A 181 0.96 1.48 -7.56
N VAL A 182 0.31 2.14 -8.52
CA VAL A 182 0.59 3.53 -8.88
C VAL A 182 -0.61 4.43 -8.62
N SER A 183 -0.33 5.52 -7.91
CA SER A 183 -1.23 6.64 -7.70
C SER A 183 -0.70 7.88 -8.42
N PRO A 184 -1.53 8.61 -9.16
CA PRO A 184 -1.17 9.91 -9.69
C PRO A 184 -0.96 10.93 -8.61
N GLN A 185 0.30 11.33 -8.48
CA GLN A 185 0.72 12.27 -7.48
C GLN A 185 1.25 13.53 -8.16
N LEU A 186 0.98 14.69 -7.56
CA LEU A 186 1.67 15.92 -7.93
C LEU A 186 3.16 15.74 -7.68
N GLN A 187 4.01 16.21 -8.59
CA GLN A 187 5.46 15.99 -8.47
C GLN A 187 6.04 16.55 -7.16
N SER A 188 5.51 17.67 -6.65
CA SER A 188 5.92 18.24 -5.36
C SER A 188 5.48 17.41 -4.15
N HIS A 189 4.41 16.64 -4.28
CA HIS A 189 3.98 15.69 -3.26
C HIS A 189 4.85 14.43 -3.30
N ASN A 190 4.97 13.81 -4.49
CA ASN A 190 5.73 12.58 -4.72
C ASN A 190 7.20 12.72 -4.32
N ALA A 191 7.88 13.77 -4.80
CA ALA A 191 9.29 14.01 -4.49
C ALA A 191 9.53 14.70 -3.14
N GLY A 192 8.45 15.13 -2.46
CA GLY A 192 8.51 15.84 -1.19
C GLY A 192 8.05 14.97 -0.04
N ILE A 193 6.88 15.28 0.52
CA ILE A 193 6.40 14.65 1.76
C ILE A 193 6.23 13.13 1.63
N TRP A 194 5.83 12.63 0.47
CA TRP A 194 5.66 11.20 0.24
C TRP A 194 7.01 10.46 0.30
N LYS A 195 8.02 10.98 -0.41
CA LYS A 195 9.38 10.45 -0.35
C LYS A 195 9.95 10.44 1.07
N HIS A 196 9.72 11.51 1.85
CA HIS A 196 10.17 11.55 3.25
C HIS A 196 9.49 10.47 4.12
N LEU A 197 8.19 10.22 3.91
CA LEU A 197 7.49 9.11 4.57
C LEU A 197 8.13 7.78 4.20
N GLU A 198 8.36 7.53 2.91
CA GLU A 198 8.99 6.30 2.42
C GLU A 198 10.38 6.10 3.04
N GLU A 199 11.20 7.16 3.12
CA GLU A 199 12.52 7.14 3.76
C GLU A 199 12.43 6.75 5.24
N LYS A 200 11.49 7.31 6.00
CA LYS A 200 11.31 6.95 7.42
C LYS A 200 10.82 5.51 7.61
N VAL A 201 9.80 5.11 6.85
CA VAL A 201 9.27 3.74 6.87
C VAL A 201 10.38 2.74 6.53
N ARG A 202 11.23 3.04 5.56
CA ARG A 202 12.39 2.21 5.20
C ARG A 202 13.49 2.22 6.24
N ALA A 203 13.72 3.34 6.95
CA ALA A 203 14.70 3.39 8.05
C ALA A 203 14.29 2.46 9.20
N TRP A 204 13.02 2.50 9.63
CA TRP A 204 12.47 1.49 10.55
C TRP A 204 12.49 0.10 9.90
N GLY A 205 12.17 0.09 8.60
CA GLY A 205 12.19 -0.98 7.61
C GLY A 205 13.54 -1.65 7.39
N ARG A 206 14.65 -1.14 7.92
CA ARG A 206 15.96 -1.82 7.83
C ARG A 206 16.69 -1.87 9.18
N ASN A 207 16.03 -1.46 10.26
CA ASN A 207 16.60 -1.47 11.60
C ASN A 207 16.16 -2.74 12.36
N ASN A 208 17.06 -3.73 12.43
CA ASN A 208 16.81 -4.99 13.13
C ASN A 208 16.63 -4.84 14.66
N ASN A 209 17.07 -3.72 15.25
CA ASN A 209 16.81 -3.44 16.67
C ASN A 209 15.37 -2.97 16.91
N MET A 210 14.71 -2.43 15.89
CA MET A 210 13.35 -1.90 15.98
C MET A 210 12.29 -2.96 15.73
N ARG A 211 12.60 -3.98 14.91
CA ARG A 211 11.60 -4.97 14.50
C ARG A 211 12.20 -6.34 14.16
N LYS A 212 11.41 -7.38 14.41
CA LYS A 212 11.56 -8.69 13.75
C LYS A 212 10.83 -8.68 12.42
N VAL A 213 9.59 -8.22 12.45
CA VAL A 213 8.76 -7.93 11.28
C VAL A 213 8.08 -6.57 11.52
N LEU A 214 8.06 -5.72 10.50
CA LEU A 214 7.36 -4.44 10.48
C LEU A 214 6.24 -4.58 9.45
N TYR A 215 5.00 -4.33 9.87
CA TYR A 215 3.84 -4.36 8.97
C TYR A 215 3.51 -2.94 8.54
N VAL A 216 3.34 -2.76 7.23
CA VAL A 216 3.11 -1.45 6.61
C VAL A 216 1.84 -1.52 5.78
N ALA A 217 0.92 -0.59 6.02
CA ALA A 217 -0.20 -0.33 5.14
C ALA A 217 -0.19 1.14 4.71
N LYS A 218 -0.30 1.38 3.39
CA LYS A 218 -0.33 2.72 2.77
C LYS A 218 -1.53 2.80 1.85
N GLY A 219 -2.17 3.95 1.74
CA GLY A 219 -3.33 4.12 0.87
C GLY A 219 -3.57 5.57 0.51
N GLY A 220 -4.15 5.79 -0.67
CA GLY A 220 -4.71 7.07 -1.05
C GLY A 220 -6.13 7.21 -0.49
N THR A 221 -6.53 8.43 -0.17
CA THR A 221 -7.91 8.69 0.22
C THR A 221 -8.78 8.76 -1.04
N ILE A 222 -9.66 7.78 -1.20
CA ILE A 222 -10.57 7.64 -2.35
C ILE A 222 -12.04 7.84 -1.97
N ALA A 223 -12.29 8.43 -0.80
CA ALA A 223 -13.66 8.73 -0.36
C ALA A 223 -14.22 9.94 -1.12
N GLU A 224 -15.54 9.94 -1.29
CA GLU A 224 -16.24 11.06 -1.93
C GLU A 224 -15.93 12.39 -1.22
N GLY A 225 -15.71 13.44 -2.02
CA GLY A 225 -15.28 14.76 -1.52
C GLY A 225 -13.81 14.86 -1.08
N GLN A 226 -13.06 13.76 -1.10
CA GLN A 226 -11.63 13.73 -0.74
C GLN A 226 -10.71 13.44 -1.94
N ILE A 227 -11.26 13.52 -3.16
CA ILE A 227 -10.54 13.32 -4.42
C ILE A 227 -10.49 14.64 -5.18
N GLU A 228 -9.31 15.03 -5.67
CA GLU A 228 -9.12 16.27 -6.43
C GLU A 228 -9.99 16.31 -7.69
N PRO A 229 -10.67 17.43 -8.00
CA PRO A 229 -11.60 17.51 -9.14
C PRO A 229 -10.91 17.31 -10.49
N LYS A 230 -9.60 17.54 -10.58
CA LYS A 230 -8.80 17.25 -11.78
C LYS A 230 -8.59 15.74 -11.90
N ARG A 231 -9.27 15.13 -12.88
CA ARG A 231 -9.18 13.72 -13.23
C ARG A 231 -8.12 13.50 -14.33
N LEU A 232 -7.35 12.40 -14.30
CA LEU A 232 -6.53 12.07 -15.47
C LEU A 232 -7.44 11.50 -16.55
N ARG A 233 -7.63 12.26 -17.64
CA ARG A 233 -8.47 11.86 -18.79
C ARG A 233 -9.89 11.43 -18.39
N GLY A 234 -10.46 12.09 -17.39
CA GLY A 234 -11.81 11.79 -16.90
C GLY A 234 -11.90 10.63 -15.89
N LYS A 235 -10.80 9.90 -15.65
CA LYS A 235 -10.71 8.87 -14.62
C LYS A 235 -10.21 9.47 -13.31
N ILE A 236 -10.85 9.08 -12.20
CA ILE A 236 -10.20 9.21 -10.89
C ILE A 236 -8.90 8.48 -10.99
N VAL A 237 -7.89 9.12 -10.44
CA VAL A 237 -6.68 8.47 -10.03
C VAL A 237 -6.18 9.23 -8.81
#